data_AF-A0A3M0NM87-F1
#
_entry.id   AF-A0A3M0NM87-F1
#
_cell.length_a   1.000
_cell.length_b   1.000
_cell.length_c   1.000
_cell.angle_alpha   90.00
_cell.angle_beta   90.00
_cell.angle_gamma   90.00
#
_symmetry.space_group_name_H-M   'P 1'
#
loop_
_entity.id
_entity.type
_entity.pdbx_description
1 polymer ?
#
loop_
_entity_poly.entity_id
_entity_poly.type
_entity_poly.pdbx_seq_one_letter_code
_entity_poly.pdbx_strand_id
1 'polypeptide(L)'
;MTTKREVDYWKRRFLYEKEQQLQNTAEYESAMRARLKEVQPILEQEVEYWLNRYANNQKISKEDARKILSTIGTRDWHLTLKEFKRKAKEGGFDKELDAEYFKSQLSRLENIDEQLTSLLAQYATSETNKLENSLINQFKQTYMHSIYLTQLEKAKLSSNFANVNEYQVKAIVRKPWRGSDFSKRIWKNYTEILPNELGDALLRGSALGHSHEQIFKMMRQRLKDVEDYQLHRLIITEMGHVAETATADAYKEEGVEQYQYLATLEAHTCEECAHLDEKIFDLKDKVEGLNYPLIHPYCRCTTMPYIEGLPDSSERWARDPETSKGEYAENMTFNKWKEQYSDNTWKIGSSAKLTIPEKQGLTNYLSSWAYDINDKLRKGLELSDYDKENIINLDSALGKLPKYHSDKPLQRSLRFWNEEELTDFLRERKPGTIVAEPSYISTSKGIYDENDNVQIIIRSSKSGVDLSDYGLAEEKEVLFGRNTKFKILKGYTKGEQIILEVEEID
;
A
#
# COMPACT_ATOMS: atom_id res chain seq x y z
N MET A 1 13.10 42.61 -25.06
CA MET A 1 14.04 41.47 -25.17
C MET A 1 14.06 40.78 -23.82
N THR A 2 13.12 39.88 -23.60
CA THR A 2 13.11 38.99 -22.42
C THR A 2 14.29 38.05 -22.56
N THR A 3 15.15 37.99 -21.55
CA THR A 3 16.33 37.11 -21.60
C THR A 3 15.87 35.65 -21.59
N LYS A 4 16.66 34.72 -22.14
CA LYS A 4 16.34 33.28 -22.17
C LYS A 4 15.95 32.69 -20.79
N ARG A 5 16.40 33.33 -19.70
CA ARG A 5 16.05 33.02 -18.30
C ARG A 5 14.63 33.45 -17.86
N GLU A 6 14.02 34.45 -18.49
CA GLU A 6 12.64 34.89 -18.19
C GLU A 6 11.57 34.06 -18.90
N VAL A 7 11.98 33.27 -19.90
CA VAL A 7 11.13 32.52 -20.83
C VAL A 7 10.86 31.09 -20.35
N ASP A 8 11.75 30.50 -19.54
CA ASP A 8 11.71 29.11 -19.04
C ASP A 8 10.73 28.83 -17.87
N TYR A 9 9.81 29.74 -17.57
CA TYR A 9 9.49 30.00 -16.18
C TYR A 9 8.16 29.37 -15.69
N TRP A 10 7.16 29.26 -16.55
CA TRP A 10 5.75 29.17 -16.14
C TRP A 10 5.28 27.77 -15.73
N LYS A 11 5.45 26.79 -16.63
CA LYS A 11 5.25 25.35 -16.32
C LYS A 11 6.03 24.94 -15.07
N ARG A 12 7.25 25.46 -14.91
CA ARG A 12 8.10 25.22 -13.73
C ARG A 12 7.48 25.72 -12.42
N ARG A 13 6.80 26.88 -12.40
CA ARG A 13 6.17 27.41 -11.17
C ARG A 13 5.00 26.54 -10.68
N PHE A 14 4.14 26.08 -11.59
CA PHE A 14 3.04 25.19 -11.25
C PHE A 14 3.53 23.79 -10.83
N LEU A 15 4.60 23.29 -11.46
CA LEU A 15 5.25 22.05 -11.04
C LEU A 15 5.94 22.17 -9.68
N TYR A 16 6.55 23.32 -9.38
CA TYR A 16 7.08 23.62 -8.06
C TYR A 16 5.97 23.69 -7.00
N GLU A 17 4.82 24.30 -7.33
CA GLU A 17 3.65 24.25 -6.45
C GLU A 17 3.22 22.81 -6.16
N LYS A 18 3.16 21.96 -7.20
CA LYS A 18 2.87 20.53 -7.03
C LYS A 18 3.87 19.81 -6.13
N GLU A 19 5.16 20.09 -6.30
CA GLU A 19 6.21 19.58 -5.44
C GLU A 19 5.98 19.97 -3.97
N GLN A 20 5.60 21.23 -3.68
CA GLN A 20 5.26 21.66 -2.32
C GLN A 20 4.01 20.94 -1.77
N GLN A 21 2.97 20.74 -2.59
CA GLN A 21 1.79 19.96 -2.19
C GLN A 21 2.15 18.54 -1.78
N LEU A 22 3.05 17.89 -2.53
CA LEU A 22 3.52 16.53 -2.24
C LEU A 22 4.38 16.49 -0.97
N GLN A 23 5.22 17.50 -0.75
CA GLN A 23 6.02 17.62 0.47
C GLN A 23 5.12 17.79 1.71
N ASN A 24 4.14 18.69 1.66
CA ASN A 24 3.15 18.85 2.73
C ASN A 24 2.39 17.55 3.04
N THR A 25 2.05 16.79 1.99
CA THR A 25 1.40 15.48 2.12
C THR A 25 2.30 14.48 2.85
N ALA A 26 3.57 14.39 2.45
CA ALA A 26 4.55 13.51 3.07
C ALA A 26 4.83 13.87 4.53
N GLU A 27 4.89 15.17 4.86
CA GLU A 27 5.04 15.67 6.23
C GLU A 27 3.84 15.28 7.10
N TYR A 28 2.62 15.47 6.60
CA TYR A 28 1.41 15.05 7.30
C TYR A 28 1.40 13.54 7.55
N GLU A 29 1.72 12.75 6.52
CA GLU A 29 1.75 11.30 6.61
C GLU A 29 2.77 10.84 7.65
N SER A 30 4.01 11.35 7.59
CA SER A 30 5.05 11.05 8.57
C SER A 30 4.60 11.37 10.00
N ALA A 31 3.96 12.52 10.20
CA ALA A 31 3.41 12.90 11.49
C ALA A 31 2.26 11.99 11.95
N MET A 32 1.38 11.54 11.04
CA MET A 32 0.33 10.56 11.36
C MET A 32 0.94 9.23 11.78
N ARG A 33 1.92 8.71 11.02
CA ARG A 33 2.60 7.44 11.33
C ARG A 33 3.26 7.47 12.69
N ALA A 34 3.93 8.58 13.02
CA ALA A 34 4.49 8.79 14.35
C ALA A 34 3.41 8.73 15.46
N ARG A 35 2.26 9.38 15.26
CA ARG A 35 1.13 9.30 16.20
C ARG A 35 0.55 7.89 16.31
N LEU A 36 0.41 7.17 15.19
CA LEU A 36 -0.13 5.81 15.20
C LEU A 36 0.80 4.84 15.94
N LYS A 37 2.11 5.01 15.79
CA LYS A 37 3.14 4.28 16.54
C LYS A 37 3.06 4.51 18.05
N GLU A 38 2.63 5.70 18.50
CA GLU A 38 2.37 5.96 19.93
C GLU A 38 1.13 5.23 20.45
N VAL A 39 0.16 4.92 19.58
CA VAL A 39 -1.06 4.16 19.94
C VAL A 39 -0.76 2.67 20.11
N GLN A 40 0.20 2.15 19.35
CA GLN A 40 0.57 0.74 19.36
C GLN A 40 0.86 0.16 20.77
N PRO A 41 1.75 0.74 21.61
CA PRO A 41 1.99 0.21 22.96
C PRO A 41 0.75 0.34 23.87
N ILE A 42 -0.11 1.32 23.63
CA ILE A 42 -1.36 1.50 24.38
C ILE A 42 -2.34 0.37 24.04
N LEU A 43 -2.46 0.00 22.74
CA LEU A 43 -3.26 -1.14 22.30
C LEU A 43 -2.75 -2.45 22.91
N GLU A 44 -1.43 -2.65 22.94
CA GLU A 44 -0.82 -3.83 23.55
C GLU A 44 -1.09 -3.88 25.07
N GLN A 45 -0.88 -2.78 25.79
CA GLN A 45 -1.17 -2.69 27.23
C GLN A 45 -2.65 -2.94 27.55
N GLU A 46 -3.55 -2.40 26.74
CA GLU A 46 -4.99 -2.58 26.90
C GLU A 46 -5.31 -4.07 26.77
N VAL A 47 -4.91 -4.72 25.67
CA VAL A 47 -5.10 -6.16 25.46
C VAL A 47 -4.51 -6.98 26.61
N GLU A 48 -3.31 -6.65 27.09
CA GLU A 48 -2.71 -7.37 28.23
C GLU A 48 -3.50 -7.18 29.54
N TYR A 49 -3.91 -5.95 29.86
CA TYR A 49 -4.72 -5.65 31.03
C TYR A 49 -6.02 -6.46 31.03
N TRP A 50 -6.68 -6.58 29.87
CA TRP A 50 -7.91 -7.37 29.74
C TRP A 50 -7.68 -8.87 29.90
N LEU A 51 -6.62 -9.42 29.31
CA LEU A 51 -6.22 -10.82 29.51
C LEU A 51 -5.98 -11.12 31.01
N ASN A 52 -5.34 -10.19 31.73
CA ASN A 52 -5.08 -10.32 33.17
C ASN A 52 -6.38 -10.25 34.00
N ARG A 53 -7.25 -9.27 33.72
CA ARG A 53 -8.54 -9.11 34.41
C ARG A 53 -9.43 -10.35 34.22
N TYR A 54 -9.43 -10.92 33.02
CA TYR A 54 -10.16 -12.14 32.70
C TYR A 54 -9.67 -13.33 33.54
N ALA A 55 -8.35 -13.57 33.60
CA ALA A 55 -7.77 -14.63 34.40
C ALA A 55 -8.19 -14.53 35.89
N ASN A 56 -8.09 -13.32 36.44
CA ASN A 56 -8.44 -13.05 37.84
C ASN A 56 -9.94 -13.28 38.14
N ASN A 57 -10.84 -12.81 37.28
CA ASN A 57 -12.29 -12.95 37.48
C ASN A 57 -12.76 -14.41 37.45
N GLN A 58 -12.07 -15.26 36.70
CA GLN A 58 -12.40 -16.69 36.59
C GLN A 58 -11.64 -17.55 37.63
N LYS A 59 -10.80 -16.95 38.48
CA LYS A 59 -9.89 -17.66 39.41
C LYS A 59 -9.04 -18.72 38.72
N ILE A 60 -8.70 -18.48 37.47
CA ILE A 60 -7.85 -19.34 36.66
C ILE A 60 -6.47 -18.69 36.54
N SER A 61 -5.41 -19.49 36.36
CA SER A 61 -4.09 -18.92 36.14
C SER A 61 -4.05 -18.15 34.80
N LYS A 62 -3.07 -17.25 34.64
CA LYS A 62 -2.85 -16.59 33.34
C LYS A 62 -2.58 -17.66 32.26
N GLU A 63 -1.93 -18.78 32.59
CA GLU A 63 -1.76 -19.94 31.68
C GLU A 63 -3.09 -20.63 31.34
N ASP A 64 -4.03 -20.75 32.26
CA ASP A 64 -5.33 -21.40 32.03
C ASP A 64 -6.29 -20.49 31.26
N ALA A 65 -6.28 -19.18 31.54
CA ALA A 65 -6.95 -18.18 30.72
C ALA A 65 -6.46 -18.25 29.26
N ARG A 66 -5.13 -18.40 29.07
CA ARG A 66 -4.48 -18.62 27.77
C ARG A 66 -4.86 -19.95 27.15
N LYS A 67 -4.94 -21.03 27.94
CA LYS A 67 -5.33 -22.37 27.44
C LYS A 67 -6.77 -22.40 26.96
N ILE A 68 -7.68 -21.75 27.67
CA ILE A 68 -9.08 -21.63 27.28
C ILE A 68 -9.23 -20.86 25.97
N LEU A 69 -8.43 -19.80 25.80
CA LEU A 69 -8.32 -19.08 24.52
C LEU A 69 -7.63 -19.92 23.43
N SER A 70 -6.69 -20.82 23.78
CA SER A 70 -6.06 -21.79 22.84
C SER A 70 -6.92 -22.98 22.46
N THR A 71 -7.90 -23.35 23.29
CA THR A 71 -8.89 -24.38 22.95
C THR A 71 -9.96 -23.87 21.98
N ILE A 72 -9.85 -22.62 21.50
CA ILE A 72 -10.69 -22.05 20.43
C ILE A 72 -10.40 -22.75 19.07
N GLY A 73 -9.29 -23.51 18.92
CA GLY A 73 -8.87 -24.09 17.64
C GLY A 73 -8.55 -25.59 17.62
N THR A 74 -9.46 -26.48 18.04
CA THR A 74 -9.27 -27.94 17.81
C THR A 74 -9.93 -28.48 16.54
N ARG A 75 -10.49 -27.61 15.67
CA ARG A 75 -10.93 -27.94 14.31
C ARG A 75 -10.74 -26.74 13.39
N ASP A 76 -10.30 -26.98 12.15
CA ASP A 76 -10.09 -26.01 11.05
C ASP A 76 -10.87 -24.70 11.19
N TRP A 77 -10.19 -23.64 11.65
CA TRP A 77 -10.78 -22.32 11.85
C TRP A 77 -10.37 -21.35 10.74
N HIS A 78 -11.31 -20.99 9.86
CA HIS A 78 -11.06 -20.06 8.74
C HIS A 78 -11.82 -18.73 8.83
N LEU A 79 -12.55 -18.49 9.91
CA LEU A 79 -13.45 -17.34 10.02
C LEU A 79 -12.71 -16.10 10.50
N THR A 80 -12.90 -14.98 9.79
CA THR A 80 -12.59 -13.64 10.31
C THR A 80 -13.46 -13.33 11.53
N LEU A 81 -13.04 -12.38 12.38
CA LEU A 81 -13.87 -11.92 13.51
C LEU A 81 -15.29 -11.53 13.07
N LYS A 82 -15.41 -10.89 11.90
CA LYS A 82 -16.70 -10.49 11.32
C LYS A 82 -17.56 -11.69 10.92
N GLU A 83 -16.99 -12.68 10.24
CA GLU A 83 -17.71 -13.89 9.83
C GLU A 83 -18.10 -14.75 11.01
N PHE A 84 -17.23 -14.82 12.02
CA PHE A 84 -17.51 -15.47 13.29
C PHE A 84 -18.72 -14.85 13.99
N LYS A 85 -18.73 -13.52 14.16
CA LYS A 85 -19.87 -12.78 14.73
C LYS A 85 -21.16 -13.04 13.96
N ARG A 86 -21.09 -13.11 12.62
CA ARG A 86 -22.26 -13.38 11.76
C ARG A 86 -22.82 -14.79 12.01
N LYS A 87 -21.98 -15.83 11.87
CA LYS A 87 -22.40 -17.23 12.07
C LYS A 87 -22.97 -17.48 13.47
N ALA A 88 -22.39 -16.86 14.49
CA ALA A 88 -22.84 -17.04 15.86
C ALA A 88 -24.21 -16.38 16.15
N LYS A 89 -24.57 -15.30 15.42
CA LYS A 89 -25.88 -14.64 15.52
C LYS A 89 -26.99 -15.37 14.75
N GLU A 90 -26.67 -15.99 13.63
CA GLU A 90 -27.64 -16.71 12.79
C GLU A 90 -28.12 -18.04 13.39
N GLY A 91 -27.28 -18.69 14.21
CA GLY A 91 -27.59 -20.00 14.81
C GLY A 91 -27.56 -21.16 13.80
N GLY A 92 -27.68 -22.41 14.28
CA GLY A 92 -27.71 -23.62 13.42
C GLY A 92 -26.34 -24.17 13.01
N PHE A 93 -25.25 -23.55 13.46
CA PHE A 93 -23.88 -24.02 13.30
C PHE A 93 -23.38 -24.78 14.55
N ASP A 94 -24.27 -25.40 15.32
CA ASP A 94 -23.98 -25.95 16.66
C ASP A 94 -22.96 -27.10 16.67
N LYS A 95 -22.74 -27.76 15.53
CA LYS A 95 -21.69 -28.78 15.33
C LYS A 95 -20.30 -28.17 15.06
N GLU A 96 -20.26 -26.93 14.56
CA GLU A 96 -19.05 -26.13 14.30
C GLU A 96 -18.73 -25.21 15.51
N LEU A 97 -19.76 -24.81 16.27
CA LEU A 97 -19.70 -23.88 17.39
C LEU A 97 -20.47 -24.49 18.58
N ASP A 98 -19.77 -25.07 19.56
CA ASP A 98 -20.38 -25.61 20.79
C ASP A 98 -21.17 -24.52 21.56
N ALA A 99 -22.50 -24.50 21.41
CA ALA A 99 -23.30 -23.28 21.51
C ALA A 99 -23.22 -22.51 22.84
N GLU A 100 -23.06 -23.16 24.00
CA GLU A 100 -22.96 -22.47 25.30
C GLU A 100 -21.55 -21.97 25.62
N TYR A 101 -20.53 -22.81 25.38
CA TYR A 101 -19.13 -22.42 25.52
C TYR A 101 -18.84 -21.27 24.54
N PHE A 102 -19.23 -21.38 23.27
CA PHE A 102 -18.98 -20.37 22.24
C PHE A 102 -19.77 -19.07 22.45
N LYS A 103 -21.01 -19.08 22.97
CA LYS A 103 -21.73 -17.84 23.32
C LYS A 103 -20.99 -17.03 24.39
N SER A 104 -20.45 -17.70 25.41
CA SER A 104 -19.68 -17.04 26.46
C SER A 104 -18.36 -16.45 25.94
N GLN A 105 -17.73 -17.09 24.94
CA GLN A 105 -16.48 -16.61 24.34
C GLN A 105 -16.70 -15.52 23.27
N LEU A 106 -17.79 -15.60 22.50
CA LEU A 106 -18.20 -14.55 21.56
C LEU A 106 -18.44 -13.23 22.28
N SER A 107 -19.20 -13.26 23.38
CA SER A 107 -19.47 -12.07 24.19
C SER A 107 -18.17 -11.41 24.69
N ARG A 108 -17.10 -12.20 24.93
CA ARG A 108 -15.79 -11.70 25.36
C ARG A 108 -15.01 -11.04 24.23
N LEU A 109 -14.99 -11.67 23.05
CA LEU A 109 -14.37 -11.08 21.86
C LEU A 109 -15.10 -9.82 21.40
N GLU A 110 -16.44 -9.81 21.49
CA GLU A 110 -17.25 -8.62 21.26
C GLU A 110 -16.88 -7.50 22.23
N ASN A 111 -16.69 -7.81 23.52
CA ASN A 111 -16.29 -6.82 24.51
C ASN A 111 -14.88 -6.24 24.24
N ILE A 112 -13.92 -7.07 23.82
CA ILE A 112 -12.57 -6.61 23.47
C ILE A 112 -12.60 -5.73 22.21
N ASP A 113 -13.35 -6.16 21.19
CA ASP A 113 -13.52 -5.40 19.96
C ASP A 113 -14.20 -4.04 20.20
N GLU A 114 -15.21 -3.98 21.08
CA GLU A 114 -15.85 -2.74 21.51
C GLU A 114 -14.88 -1.79 22.21
N GLN A 115 -14.01 -2.30 23.08
CA GLN A 115 -13.02 -1.49 23.78
C GLN A 115 -11.92 -0.99 22.85
N LEU A 116 -11.40 -1.85 21.96
CA LEU A 116 -10.46 -1.44 20.92
C LEU A 116 -11.07 -0.35 20.04
N THR A 117 -12.33 -0.53 19.64
CA THR A 117 -13.09 0.47 18.88
C THR A 117 -13.23 1.78 19.65
N SER A 118 -13.56 1.72 20.95
CA SER A 118 -13.70 2.91 21.81
C SER A 118 -12.37 3.64 22.01
N LEU A 119 -11.26 2.91 22.13
CA LEU A 119 -9.93 3.49 22.21
C LEU A 119 -9.59 4.19 20.89
N LEU A 120 -9.72 3.48 19.76
CA LEU A 120 -9.41 4.01 18.44
C LEU A 120 -10.35 5.13 17.98
N ALA A 121 -11.58 5.21 18.47
CA ALA A 121 -12.50 6.32 18.20
C ALA A 121 -11.99 7.68 18.75
N GLN A 122 -11.29 7.66 19.89
CA GLN A 122 -10.66 8.86 20.45
C GLN A 122 -9.54 9.36 19.52
N TYR A 123 -8.74 8.43 18.99
CA TYR A 123 -7.73 8.72 17.99
C TYR A 123 -8.35 9.17 16.67
N ALA A 124 -9.44 8.55 16.22
CA ALA A 124 -10.17 8.93 15.01
C ALA A 124 -10.62 10.40 15.08
N THR A 125 -11.15 10.83 16.21
CA THR A 125 -11.56 12.22 16.44
C THR A 125 -10.37 13.17 16.32
N SER A 126 -9.27 12.84 17.03
CA SER A 126 -8.06 13.65 17.01
C SER A 126 -7.43 13.73 15.62
N GLU A 127 -7.39 12.62 14.90
CA GLU A 127 -6.83 12.51 13.56
C GLU A 127 -7.69 13.21 12.51
N THR A 128 -9.01 13.11 12.63
CA THR A 128 -9.95 13.86 11.78
C THR A 128 -9.69 15.36 11.86
N ASN A 129 -9.52 15.90 13.07
CA ASN A 129 -9.25 17.33 13.26
C ASN A 129 -7.89 17.74 12.69
N LYS A 130 -6.86 16.90 12.84
CA LYS A 130 -5.52 17.18 12.28
C LYS A 130 -5.54 17.14 10.76
N LEU A 131 -6.19 16.13 10.16
CA LEU A 131 -6.33 16.04 8.71
C LEU A 131 -7.12 17.21 8.17
N GLU A 132 -8.23 17.57 8.80
CA GLU A 132 -9.03 18.74 8.43
C GLU A 132 -8.18 20.02 8.38
N ASN A 133 -7.37 20.26 9.41
CA ASN A 133 -6.48 21.43 9.46
C ASN A 133 -5.44 21.39 8.34
N SER A 134 -4.84 20.22 8.07
CA SER A 134 -3.89 20.05 6.97
C SER A 134 -4.54 20.25 5.60
N LEU A 135 -5.75 19.76 5.38
CA LEU A 135 -6.51 19.98 4.15
C LEU A 135 -6.86 21.47 3.98
N ILE A 136 -7.31 22.15 5.05
CA ILE A 136 -7.58 23.60 5.03
C ILE A 136 -6.31 24.39 4.68
N ASN A 137 -5.18 24.04 5.30
CA ASN A 137 -3.91 24.71 5.04
C ASN A 137 -3.43 24.47 3.60
N GLN A 138 -3.52 23.23 3.12
CA GLN A 138 -3.20 22.86 1.74
C GLN A 138 -4.06 23.65 0.76
N PHE A 139 -5.37 23.73 1.00
CA PHE A 139 -6.30 24.50 0.17
C PHE A 139 -5.90 25.97 0.13
N LYS A 140 -5.74 26.61 1.29
CA LYS A 140 -5.42 28.04 1.38
C LYS A 140 -4.09 28.36 0.69
N GLN A 141 -3.05 27.56 0.92
CA GLN A 141 -1.74 27.75 0.30
C GLN A 141 -1.82 27.60 -1.22
N THR A 142 -2.44 26.52 -1.69
CA THR A 142 -2.56 26.22 -3.13
C THR A 142 -3.42 27.27 -3.83
N TYR A 143 -4.56 27.64 -3.26
CA TYR A 143 -5.44 28.65 -3.84
C TYR A 143 -4.73 30.01 -4.00
N MET A 144 -4.08 30.49 -2.93
CA MET A 144 -3.41 31.79 -2.95
C MET A 144 -2.21 31.79 -3.90
N HIS A 145 -1.44 30.71 -3.92
CA HIS A 145 -0.28 30.60 -4.80
C HIS A 145 -0.72 30.42 -6.25
N SER A 146 -1.69 29.56 -6.57
CA SER A 146 -2.29 29.44 -7.91
C SER A 146 -2.85 30.77 -8.45
N ILE A 147 -3.52 31.58 -7.62
CA ILE A 147 -3.94 32.95 -8.00
C ILE A 147 -2.73 33.83 -8.31
N TYR A 148 -1.75 33.88 -7.40
CA TYR A 148 -0.54 34.68 -7.58
C TYR A 148 0.20 34.31 -8.87
N LEU A 149 0.36 33.01 -9.11
CA LEU A 149 0.95 32.46 -10.33
C LEU A 149 0.17 32.93 -11.54
N THR A 150 -1.15 32.76 -11.56
CA THR A 150 -2.00 33.16 -12.69
C THR A 150 -2.02 34.68 -12.94
N GLN A 151 -1.96 35.51 -11.90
CA GLN A 151 -1.89 36.98 -12.04
C GLN A 151 -0.55 37.46 -12.59
N LEU A 152 0.55 36.85 -12.14
CA LEU A 152 1.89 37.09 -12.69
C LEU A 152 1.91 36.77 -14.20
N GLU A 153 1.31 35.64 -14.59
CA GLU A 153 1.21 35.19 -15.98
C GLU A 153 0.45 36.17 -16.86
N LYS A 154 -0.71 36.65 -16.38
CA LYS A 154 -1.55 37.60 -17.11
C LYS A 154 -1.00 39.02 -17.11
N ALA A 155 0.17 39.28 -16.50
CA ALA A 155 0.71 40.61 -16.23
C ALA A 155 -0.31 41.55 -15.55
N LYS A 156 -1.24 40.97 -14.78
CA LYS A 156 -2.34 41.65 -14.08
C LYS A 156 -2.16 41.45 -12.58
N LEU A 157 -1.04 41.95 -12.04
CA LEU A 157 -0.85 42.00 -10.59
C LEU A 157 -1.91 42.92 -10.00
N SER A 158 -2.92 42.32 -9.38
CA SER A 158 -3.95 43.04 -8.63
C SER A 158 -3.68 42.87 -7.14
N SER A 159 -3.91 43.91 -6.35
CA SER A 159 -3.76 43.83 -4.89
C SER A 159 -4.93 43.08 -4.21
N ASN A 160 -5.90 42.59 -4.98
CA ASN A 160 -7.11 41.95 -4.47
C ASN A 160 -6.90 40.44 -4.34
N PHE A 161 -6.08 40.04 -3.38
CA PHE A 161 -6.15 38.66 -2.89
C PHE A 161 -7.44 38.53 -2.09
N ALA A 162 -8.45 37.86 -2.64
CA ALA A 162 -9.66 37.56 -1.89
C ALA A 162 -9.28 36.78 -0.63
N ASN A 163 -9.60 37.32 0.55
CA ASN A 163 -9.41 36.59 1.79
C ASN A 163 -10.27 35.33 1.75
N VAL A 164 -9.63 34.16 1.68
CA VAL A 164 -10.35 32.89 1.66
C VAL A 164 -11.07 32.71 2.99
N ASN A 165 -12.40 32.78 2.96
CA ASN A 165 -13.22 32.65 4.16
C ASN A 165 -13.05 31.23 4.73
N GLU A 166 -12.60 31.12 5.98
CA GLU A 166 -12.35 29.82 6.60
C GLU A 166 -13.58 28.92 6.66
N TYR A 167 -14.78 29.48 6.82
CA TYR A 167 -16.03 28.71 6.77
C TYR A 167 -16.28 28.10 5.39
N GLN A 168 -15.94 28.83 4.31
CA GLN A 168 -16.06 28.33 2.95
C GLN A 168 -15.04 27.22 2.69
N VAL A 169 -13.79 27.38 3.14
CA VAL A 169 -12.76 26.32 3.01
C VAL A 169 -13.17 25.06 3.77
N LYS A 170 -13.67 25.20 5.00
CA LYS A 170 -14.21 24.08 5.78
C LYS A 170 -15.36 23.38 5.06
N ALA A 171 -16.25 24.13 4.42
CA ALA A 171 -17.34 23.55 3.64
C ALA A 171 -16.84 22.79 2.40
N ILE A 172 -15.81 23.30 1.72
CA ILE A 172 -15.16 22.62 0.58
C ILE A 172 -14.48 21.34 1.04
N VAL A 173 -13.65 21.41 2.08
CA VAL A 173 -12.92 20.26 2.63
C VAL A 173 -13.86 19.15 3.12
N ARG A 174 -15.03 19.50 3.68
CA ARG A 174 -16.05 18.54 4.12
C ARG A 174 -16.99 18.07 3.01
N LYS A 175 -16.87 18.60 1.79
CA LYS A 175 -17.75 18.23 0.70
C LYS A 175 -17.51 16.77 0.32
N PRO A 176 -18.56 15.92 0.30
CA PRO A 176 -18.39 14.53 -0.14
C PRO A 176 -17.97 14.47 -1.60
N TRP A 177 -17.02 13.59 -1.90
CA TRP A 177 -16.55 13.29 -3.25
C TRP A 177 -16.33 11.78 -3.35
N ARG A 178 -16.53 11.15 -4.53
CA ARG A 178 -16.46 9.67 -4.66
C ARG A 178 -17.23 8.91 -3.55
N GLY A 179 -18.43 9.40 -3.23
CA GLY A 179 -19.38 8.75 -2.30
C GLY A 179 -19.19 9.01 -0.79
N SER A 180 -18.14 9.70 -0.36
CA SER A 180 -17.91 10.02 1.07
C SER A 180 -17.05 11.28 1.26
N ASP A 181 -17.02 11.82 2.47
CA ASP A 181 -16.04 12.83 2.90
C ASP A 181 -14.83 12.16 3.58
N PHE A 182 -13.75 12.94 3.76
CA PHE A 182 -12.50 12.48 4.39
C PHE A 182 -12.72 12.02 5.84
N SER A 183 -13.59 12.71 6.59
CA SER A 183 -13.85 12.44 8.00
C SER A 183 -14.43 11.04 8.18
N LYS A 184 -15.48 10.70 7.43
CA LYS A 184 -16.06 9.35 7.41
C LYS A 184 -15.06 8.28 7.02
N ARG A 185 -14.15 8.58 6.08
CA ARG A 185 -13.09 7.63 5.68
C ARG A 185 -12.06 7.41 6.79
N ILE A 186 -11.66 8.46 7.51
CA ILE A 186 -10.80 8.35 8.70
C ILE A 186 -11.52 7.53 9.76
N TRP A 187 -12.75 7.89 10.12
CA TRP A 187 -13.55 7.15 11.09
C TRP A 187 -13.65 5.68 10.73
N LYS A 188 -14.01 5.33 9.50
CA LYS A 188 -14.06 3.94 9.04
C LYS A 188 -12.73 3.19 9.26
N ASN A 189 -11.59 3.81 8.97
CA ASN A 189 -10.29 3.17 9.19
C ASN A 189 -10.04 2.89 10.67
N TYR A 190 -10.34 3.84 11.56
CA TYR A 190 -10.05 3.72 12.98
C TYR A 190 -11.12 2.94 13.77
N THR A 191 -12.39 2.97 13.37
CA THR A 191 -13.50 2.37 14.14
C THR A 191 -14.07 1.11 13.51
N GLU A 192 -13.66 0.76 12.30
CA GLU A 192 -14.08 -0.48 11.65
C GLU A 192 -12.88 -1.31 11.19
N ILE A 193 -12.00 -0.76 10.36
CA ILE A 193 -10.92 -1.56 9.74
C ILE A 193 -9.90 -1.98 10.81
N LEU A 194 -9.30 -1.03 11.53
CA LEU A 194 -8.29 -1.33 12.56
C LEU A 194 -8.83 -2.27 13.66
N PRO A 195 -9.99 -2.02 14.29
CA PRO A 195 -10.51 -2.94 15.29
C PRO A 195 -10.73 -4.35 14.75
N ASN A 196 -11.25 -4.49 13.53
CA ASN A 196 -11.46 -5.81 12.92
C ASN A 196 -10.14 -6.54 12.65
N GLU A 197 -9.13 -5.86 12.11
CA GLU A 197 -7.82 -6.46 11.83
C GLU A 197 -7.09 -6.86 13.13
N LEU A 198 -7.13 -6.00 14.15
CA LEU A 198 -6.54 -6.28 15.46
C LEU A 198 -7.29 -7.39 16.20
N GLY A 199 -8.62 -7.37 16.14
CA GLY A 199 -9.48 -8.41 16.71
C GLY A 199 -9.31 -9.76 16.01
N ASP A 200 -9.09 -9.78 14.69
CA ASP A 200 -8.76 -10.97 13.91
C ASP A 200 -7.38 -11.54 14.32
N ALA A 201 -6.37 -10.68 14.49
CA ALA A 201 -5.06 -11.11 15.00
C ALA A 201 -5.17 -11.73 16.40
N LEU A 202 -5.94 -11.11 17.30
CA LEU A 202 -6.19 -11.61 18.64
C LEU A 202 -6.95 -12.95 18.62
N LEU A 203 -8.01 -13.05 17.83
CA LEU A 203 -8.82 -14.26 17.69
C LEU A 203 -7.99 -15.42 17.15
N ARG A 204 -7.28 -15.20 16.05
CA ARG A 204 -6.46 -16.23 15.40
C ARG A 204 -5.30 -16.67 16.26
N GLY A 205 -4.54 -15.71 16.80
CA GLY A 205 -3.42 -16.05 17.66
C GLY A 205 -3.88 -16.75 18.93
N SER A 206 -5.03 -16.36 19.50
CA SER A 206 -5.67 -17.11 20.59
C SER A 206 -5.99 -18.53 20.15
N ALA A 207 -6.75 -18.72 19.06
CA ALA A 207 -7.19 -20.03 18.59
C ALA A 207 -6.05 -20.99 18.26
N LEU A 208 -4.93 -20.48 17.76
CA LEU A 208 -3.75 -21.27 17.42
C LEU A 208 -2.81 -21.50 18.62
N GLY A 209 -3.18 -21.05 19.82
CA GLY A 209 -2.36 -21.18 21.02
C GLY A 209 -1.07 -20.36 20.98
N HIS A 210 -1.02 -19.31 20.15
CA HIS A 210 0.15 -18.44 20.05
C HIS A 210 0.46 -17.80 21.41
N SER A 211 1.76 -17.60 21.65
CA SER A 211 2.24 -16.81 22.77
C SER A 211 1.76 -15.36 22.64
N HIS A 212 1.75 -14.67 23.77
CA HIS A 212 1.41 -13.25 23.81
C HIS A 212 2.30 -12.39 22.90
N GLU A 213 3.59 -12.71 22.84
CA GLU A 213 4.54 -12.02 21.98
C GLU A 213 4.22 -12.24 20.50
N GLN A 214 3.79 -13.44 20.12
CA GLN A 214 3.36 -13.77 18.77
C GLN A 214 2.04 -13.07 18.39
N ILE A 215 1.05 -13.02 19.29
CA ILE A 215 -0.19 -12.27 19.09
C ILE A 215 0.13 -10.78 18.86
N PHE A 216 1.00 -10.20 19.68
CA PHE A 216 1.41 -8.82 19.50
C PHE A 216 2.21 -8.60 18.22
N LYS A 217 3.07 -9.52 17.82
CA LYS A 217 3.74 -9.45 16.51
C LYS A 217 2.72 -9.38 15.37
N MET A 218 1.66 -10.21 15.42
CA MET A 218 0.58 -10.18 14.43
C MET A 218 -0.19 -8.86 14.47
N MET A 219 -0.57 -8.37 15.66
CA MET A 219 -1.27 -7.09 15.81
C MET A 219 -0.45 -5.92 15.24
N ARG A 220 0.87 -5.89 15.51
CA ARG A 220 1.79 -4.90 14.95
C ARG A 220 1.85 -4.97 13.44
N GLN A 221 1.89 -6.18 12.87
CA GLN A 221 1.86 -6.35 11.43
C GLN A 221 0.54 -5.85 10.83
N ARG A 222 -0.60 -6.21 11.41
CA ARG A 222 -1.92 -5.72 10.95
C ARG A 222 -2.05 -4.20 11.00
N LEU A 223 -1.54 -3.58 12.06
CA LEU A 223 -1.49 -2.13 12.19
C LEU A 223 -0.65 -1.51 11.06
N LYS A 224 0.54 -2.06 10.80
CA LYS A 224 1.45 -1.63 9.73
C LYS A 224 0.80 -1.80 8.34
N ASP A 225 0.13 -2.92 8.09
CA ASP A 225 -0.56 -3.17 6.81
C ASP A 225 -1.65 -2.12 6.55
N VAL A 226 -2.43 -1.77 7.58
CA VAL A 226 -3.48 -0.75 7.48
C VAL A 226 -2.89 0.66 7.27
N GLU A 227 -1.77 0.94 7.94
CA GLU A 227 -1.01 2.18 7.78
C GLU A 227 -0.47 2.33 6.35
N ASP A 228 0.23 1.32 5.85
CA ASP A 228 0.94 1.33 4.56
C ASP A 228 0.01 1.37 3.34
N TYR A 229 -1.21 0.83 3.47
CA TYR A 229 -2.14 0.76 2.35
C TYR A 229 -3.33 1.71 2.52
N GLN A 230 -4.19 1.50 3.51
CA GLN A 230 -5.47 2.20 3.60
C GLN A 230 -5.27 3.66 4.01
N LEU A 231 -4.46 3.93 5.02
CA LEU A 231 -4.22 5.30 5.52
C LEU A 231 -3.32 6.09 4.58
N HIS A 232 -2.22 5.49 4.09
CA HIS A 232 -1.37 6.08 3.06
C HIS A 232 -2.17 6.52 1.83
N ARG A 233 -3.01 5.63 1.28
CA ARG A 233 -3.90 5.96 0.15
C ARG A 233 -4.82 7.11 0.47
N LEU A 234 -5.47 7.05 1.63
CA LEU A 234 -6.45 8.04 2.05
C LEU A 234 -5.80 9.43 2.09
N ILE A 235 -4.67 9.57 2.79
CA ILE A 235 -3.99 10.85 2.94
C ILE A 235 -3.60 11.43 1.59
N ILE A 236 -2.89 10.67 0.76
CA ILE A 236 -2.42 11.18 -0.54
C ILE A 236 -3.60 11.62 -1.41
N THR A 237 -4.67 10.83 -1.38
CA THR A 237 -5.84 11.05 -2.22
C THR A 237 -6.66 12.26 -1.75
N GLU A 238 -6.86 12.46 -0.45
CA GLU A 238 -7.57 13.63 0.10
C GLU A 238 -6.76 14.92 -0.05
N MET A 239 -5.45 14.87 0.27
CA MET A 239 -4.55 16.02 0.13
C MET A 239 -4.44 16.46 -1.32
N GLY A 240 -4.30 15.50 -2.25
CA GLY A 240 -4.29 15.76 -3.69
C GLY A 240 -5.61 16.33 -4.20
N HIS A 241 -6.76 15.75 -3.79
CA HIS A 241 -8.08 16.25 -4.20
C HIS A 241 -8.30 17.70 -3.75
N VAL A 242 -7.95 18.03 -2.51
CA VAL A 242 -8.12 19.39 -1.99
C VAL A 242 -7.18 20.39 -2.67
N ALA A 243 -5.95 19.99 -2.97
CA ALA A 243 -5.01 20.82 -3.73
C ALA A 243 -5.53 21.10 -5.15
N GLU A 244 -5.95 20.08 -5.89
CA GLU A 244 -6.43 20.24 -7.26
C GLU A 244 -7.79 20.96 -7.35
N THR A 245 -8.62 20.84 -6.30
CA THR A 245 -9.83 21.65 -6.13
C THR A 245 -9.47 23.12 -5.93
N ALA A 246 -8.48 23.42 -5.08
CA ALA A 246 -8.00 24.79 -4.85
C ALA A 246 -7.45 25.43 -6.14
N THR A 247 -6.68 24.66 -6.92
CA THR A 247 -6.16 25.10 -8.23
C THR A 247 -7.31 25.39 -9.21
N ALA A 248 -8.32 24.53 -9.30
CA ALA A 248 -9.47 24.75 -10.18
C ALA A 248 -10.29 26.00 -9.78
N ASP A 249 -10.48 26.21 -8.48
CA ASP A 249 -11.20 27.37 -7.96
C ASP A 249 -10.41 28.67 -8.24
N ALA A 250 -9.07 28.64 -8.09
CA ALA A 250 -8.21 29.76 -8.46
C ALA A 250 -8.29 30.09 -9.95
N TYR A 251 -8.31 29.08 -10.82
CA TYR A 251 -8.48 29.26 -12.27
C TYR A 251 -9.81 29.94 -12.60
N LYS A 252 -10.88 29.52 -11.92
CA LYS A 252 -12.21 30.10 -12.11
C LYS A 252 -12.26 31.57 -11.67
N GLU A 253 -11.69 31.90 -10.51
CA GLU A 253 -11.63 33.27 -10.00
C GLU A 253 -10.85 34.20 -10.95
N GLU A 254 -9.72 33.70 -11.47
CA GLU A 254 -8.88 34.47 -12.38
C GLU A 254 -9.39 34.48 -13.83
N GLY A 255 -10.50 33.81 -14.13
CA GLY A 255 -11.06 33.73 -15.47
C GLY A 255 -10.12 33.02 -16.46
N VAL A 256 -9.55 31.89 -16.07
CA VAL A 256 -8.84 30.97 -16.96
C VAL A 256 -9.87 30.18 -17.77
N GLU A 257 -9.74 30.20 -19.10
CA GLU A 257 -10.68 29.52 -19.99
C GLU A 257 -10.27 28.07 -20.26
N GLN A 258 -8.96 27.83 -20.37
CA GLN A 258 -8.38 26.53 -20.72
C GLN A 258 -7.23 26.19 -19.77
N TYR A 259 -7.04 24.90 -19.52
CA TYR A 259 -5.91 24.37 -18.76
C TYR A 259 -5.20 23.29 -19.56
N GLN A 260 -3.89 23.13 -19.31
CA GLN A 260 -3.09 22.04 -19.81
C GLN A 260 -2.88 21.01 -18.70
N TYR A 261 -3.12 19.74 -19.01
CA TYR A 261 -2.87 18.63 -18.09
C TYR A 261 -1.39 18.28 -18.08
N LEU A 262 -0.79 18.14 -16.89
CA LEU A 262 0.61 17.79 -16.71
C LEU A 262 0.71 16.47 -15.95
N ALA A 263 0.98 15.39 -16.68
CA ALA A 263 1.29 14.11 -16.06
C ALA A 263 2.62 14.20 -15.29
N THR A 264 2.72 13.57 -14.14
CA THR A 264 4.01 13.53 -13.44
C THR A 264 4.99 12.69 -14.23
N LEU A 265 6.22 13.19 -14.40
CA LEU A 265 7.31 12.39 -14.95
C LEU A 265 7.83 11.47 -13.84
N GLU A 266 7.22 10.29 -13.70
CA GLU A 266 7.62 9.29 -12.71
C GLU A 266 7.27 7.85 -13.13
N ALA A 267 7.93 6.87 -12.49
CA ALA A 267 7.73 5.46 -12.78
C ALA A 267 6.31 4.93 -12.45
N HIS A 268 5.56 5.63 -11.58
CA HIS A 268 4.22 5.24 -11.16
C HIS A 268 3.09 5.93 -11.93
N THR A 269 3.41 6.80 -12.90
CA THR A 269 2.39 7.44 -13.72
C THR A 269 1.71 6.38 -14.60
N CYS A 270 0.41 6.20 -14.40
CA CYS A 270 -0.37 5.23 -15.16
C CYS A 270 -0.58 5.69 -16.60
N GLU A 271 -1.00 4.75 -17.46
CA GLU A 271 -1.26 5.02 -18.88
C GLU A 271 -2.36 6.07 -19.10
N GLU A 272 -3.42 6.06 -18.28
CA GLU A 272 -4.49 7.06 -18.38
C GLU A 272 -3.95 8.48 -18.18
N CYS A 273 -3.14 8.70 -17.13
CA CYS A 273 -2.46 9.97 -16.89
C CYS A 273 -1.47 10.32 -17.99
N ALA A 274 -0.69 9.33 -18.46
CA ALA A 274 0.26 9.51 -19.56
C ALA A 274 -0.42 9.97 -20.86
N HIS A 275 -1.58 9.40 -21.19
CA HIS A 275 -2.37 9.78 -22.36
C HIS A 275 -2.98 11.17 -22.26
N LEU A 276 -3.13 11.72 -21.05
CA LEU A 276 -3.61 13.08 -20.84
C LEU A 276 -2.48 14.11 -20.88
N ASP A 277 -1.22 13.67 -20.87
CA ASP A 277 -0.09 14.59 -20.77
C ASP A 277 -0.07 15.62 -21.89
N GLU A 278 0.13 16.88 -21.50
CA GLU A 278 0.15 18.07 -22.35
C GLU A 278 -1.14 18.37 -23.13
N LYS A 279 -2.23 17.61 -22.92
CA LYS A 279 -3.53 17.91 -23.53
C LYS A 279 -4.15 19.15 -22.90
N ILE A 280 -4.83 19.93 -23.75
CA ILE A 280 -5.52 21.16 -23.38
C ILE A 280 -7.01 20.88 -23.32
N PHE A 281 -7.66 21.39 -22.27
CA PHE A 281 -9.09 21.24 -22.05
C PHE A 281 -9.71 22.58 -21.64
N ASP A 282 -10.96 22.80 -22.04
CA ASP A 282 -11.74 23.93 -21.56
C ASP A 282 -12.12 23.71 -20.08
N LEU A 283 -11.96 24.74 -19.24
CA LEU A 283 -12.28 24.67 -17.82
C LEU A 283 -13.77 24.38 -17.58
N LYS A 284 -14.66 24.84 -18.47
CA LYS A 284 -16.11 24.55 -18.42
C LYS A 284 -16.43 23.06 -18.62
N ASP A 285 -15.55 22.32 -19.30
CA ASP A 285 -15.69 20.90 -19.62
C ASP A 285 -14.90 20.02 -18.64
N LYS A 286 -14.42 20.61 -17.53
CA LYS A 286 -13.73 19.91 -16.45
C LYS A 286 -14.60 18.81 -15.84
N VAL A 287 -14.09 17.58 -15.92
CA VAL A 287 -14.64 16.37 -15.29
C VAL A 287 -13.54 15.72 -14.46
N GLU A 288 -13.70 15.79 -13.14
CA GLU A 288 -12.78 15.17 -12.19
C GLU A 288 -12.70 13.65 -12.43
N GLY A 289 -11.48 13.14 -12.48
CA GLY A 289 -11.24 11.72 -12.72
C GLY A 289 -11.22 11.29 -14.19
N LEU A 290 -11.43 12.22 -15.12
CA LEU A 290 -11.42 11.93 -16.57
C LEU A 290 -10.45 12.82 -17.33
N ASN A 291 -10.61 14.14 -17.24
CA ASN A 291 -9.72 15.12 -17.90
C ASN A 291 -9.11 16.11 -16.90
N TYR A 292 -9.34 15.92 -15.60
CA TYR A 292 -8.80 16.74 -14.54
C TYR A 292 -8.38 15.87 -13.34
N PRO A 293 -7.20 16.10 -12.75
CA PRO A 293 -6.72 15.34 -11.59
C PRO A 293 -7.70 15.42 -10.40
N LEU A 294 -7.86 14.37 -9.58
CA LEU A 294 -7.13 13.10 -9.59
C LEU A 294 -7.84 12.05 -10.46
N ILE A 295 -7.12 11.45 -11.40
CA ILE A 295 -7.63 10.35 -12.25
C ILE A 295 -7.86 9.08 -11.40
N HIS A 296 -6.89 8.75 -10.55
CA HIS A 296 -6.88 7.58 -9.68
C HIS A 296 -6.34 7.91 -8.28
N PRO A 297 -6.52 7.04 -7.27
CA PRO A 297 -5.80 7.15 -6.00
C PRO A 297 -4.29 7.21 -6.22
N TYR A 298 -3.55 7.93 -5.38
CA TYR A 298 -2.11 8.19 -5.52
C TYR A 298 -1.68 9.05 -6.72
N CYS A 299 -2.61 9.58 -7.50
CA CYS A 299 -2.27 10.44 -8.62
C CYS A 299 -1.50 11.70 -8.15
N ARG A 300 -0.33 11.94 -8.73
CA ARG A 300 0.53 13.12 -8.46
C ARG A 300 0.53 14.12 -9.60
N CYS A 301 -0.33 13.92 -10.61
CA CYS A 301 -0.47 14.82 -11.75
C CYS A 301 -1.09 16.14 -11.30
N THR A 302 -0.91 17.18 -12.12
CA THR A 302 -1.45 18.51 -11.86
C THR A 302 -1.84 19.19 -13.17
N THR A 303 -2.28 20.44 -13.12
CA THR A 303 -2.59 21.25 -14.28
C THR A 303 -1.89 22.60 -14.22
N MET A 304 -1.83 23.28 -15.37
CA MET A 304 -1.50 24.71 -15.43
C MET A 304 -2.50 25.44 -16.34
N PRO A 305 -2.69 26.75 -16.18
CA PRO A 305 -3.43 27.55 -17.17
C PRO A 305 -2.79 27.41 -18.55
N TYR A 306 -3.61 27.25 -19.59
CA TYR A 306 -3.14 27.30 -20.97
C TYR A 306 -3.36 28.70 -21.53
N ILE A 307 -2.29 29.29 -22.09
CA ILE A 307 -2.32 30.59 -22.77
C ILE A 307 -1.62 30.42 -24.11
N GLU A 308 -2.36 30.68 -25.19
CA GLU A 308 -1.84 30.53 -26.55
C GLU A 308 -0.62 31.45 -26.79
N GLY A 309 0.43 30.89 -27.38
CA GLY A 309 1.64 31.62 -27.75
C GLY A 309 2.66 31.83 -26.63
N LEU A 310 2.40 31.32 -25.41
CA LEU A 310 3.44 31.28 -24.37
C LEU A 310 4.48 30.19 -24.64
N PRO A 311 5.77 30.50 -24.47
CA PRO A 311 6.83 29.52 -24.59
C PRO A 311 6.78 28.54 -23.42
N ASP A 312 7.11 27.29 -23.73
CA ASP A 312 7.19 26.24 -22.73
C ASP A 312 8.49 26.33 -21.92
N SER A 313 8.51 25.71 -20.74
CA SER A 313 9.72 25.65 -19.91
C SER A 313 10.76 24.70 -20.53
N SER A 314 12.06 24.97 -20.34
CA SER A 314 13.14 24.02 -20.65
C SER A 314 13.22 22.85 -19.68
N GLU A 315 12.62 22.97 -18.50
CA GLU A 315 12.72 22.00 -17.41
C GLU A 315 11.35 21.55 -16.94
N ARG A 316 11.25 20.29 -16.51
CA ARG A 316 10.04 19.71 -15.97
C ARG A 316 10.37 18.90 -14.73
N TRP A 317 9.58 19.10 -13.67
CA TRP A 317 9.71 18.31 -12.44
C TRP A 317 9.41 16.83 -12.73
N ALA A 318 10.33 15.98 -12.29
CA ALA A 318 10.27 14.54 -12.36
C ALA A 318 10.56 13.96 -10.98
N ARG A 319 10.04 12.77 -10.70
CA ARG A 319 10.56 11.95 -9.61
C ARG A 319 11.55 10.98 -10.19
N ASP A 320 12.79 11.10 -9.73
CA ASP A 320 13.85 10.18 -10.04
C ASP A 320 13.38 8.74 -9.72
N PRO A 321 13.35 7.84 -10.70
CA PRO A 321 12.87 6.48 -10.49
C PRO A 321 13.65 5.75 -9.39
N GLU A 322 14.95 5.99 -9.20
CA GLU A 322 15.84 5.28 -8.24
C GLU A 322 15.61 5.68 -6.79
N THR A 323 15.67 6.98 -6.53
CA THR A 323 15.65 7.55 -5.19
C THR A 323 14.27 8.00 -4.77
N SER A 324 13.31 8.04 -5.69
CA SER A 324 11.98 8.61 -5.45
C SER A 324 12.02 10.09 -5.02
N LYS A 325 13.14 10.79 -5.29
CA LYS A 325 13.30 12.21 -4.99
C LYS A 325 12.87 13.06 -6.19
N GLY A 326 12.37 14.26 -5.90
CA GLY A 326 12.06 15.24 -6.93
C GLY A 326 13.33 15.83 -7.54
N GLU A 327 13.35 15.97 -8.86
CA GLU A 327 14.39 16.67 -9.61
C GLU A 327 13.78 17.41 -10.81
N TYR A 328 14.54 18.33 -11.40
CA TYR A 328 14.15 19.01 -12.63
C TYR A 328 14.93 18.39 -13.80
N ALA A 329 14.21 17.70 -14.68
CA ALA A 329 14.74 17.11 -15.91
C ALA A 329 14.48 18.03 -17.11
N GLU A 330 15.08 17.73 -18.27
CA GLU A 330 14.73 18.41 -19.53
C GLU A 330 13.23 18.28 -19.81
N ASN A 331 12.59 19.36 -20.24
CA ASN A 331 11.16 19.34 -20.52
C ASN A 331 10.84 18.45 -21.71
N MET A 332 9.94 17.51 -21.49
CA MET A 332 9.43 16.59 -22.50
C MET A 332 8.07 16.03 -22.10
N THR A 333 7.36 15.45 -23.06
CA THR A 333 6.17 14.64 -22.81
C THR A 333 6.51 13.41 -21.97
N PHE A 334 5.57 12.91 -21.19
CA PHE A 334 5.73 11.67 -20.43
C PHE A 334 6.21 10.48 -21.27
N ASN A 335 5.67 10.29 -22.48
CA ASN A 335 6.08 9.17 -23.34
C ASN A 335 7.57 9.26 -23.73
N LYS A 336 8.06 10.44 -24.12
CA LYS A 336 9.49 10.67 -24.37
C LYS A 336 10.34 10.47 -23.12
N TRP A 337 9.87 10.94 -21.97
CA TRP A 337 10.53 10.69 -20.69
C TRP A 337 10.63 9.17 -20.45
N LYS A 338 9.51 8.44 -20.57
CA LYS A 338 9.46 6.97 -20.44
C LYS A 338 10.43 6.28 -21.43
N GLU A 339 10.53 6.77 -22.67
CA GLU A 339 11.47 6.27 -23.70
C GLU A 339 12.94 6.52 -23.36
N GLN A 340 13.29 7.70 -22.84
CA GLN A 340 14.67 7.99 -22.39
C GLN A 340 15.16 6.99 -21.34
N TYR A 341 14.23 6.32 -20.70
CA TYR A 341 14.50 5.35 -19.67
C TYR A 341 14.03 3.92 -20.03
N SER A 342 13.49 3.71 -21.24
CA SER A 342 13.19 2.39 -21.78
C SER A 342 14.45 1.69 -22.31
N ASP A 343 15.46 2.45 -22.76
CA ASP A 343 16.74 1.91 -23.23
C ASP A 343 17.89 2.10 -22.23
N ASN A 344 17.76 3.08 -21.33
CA ASN A 344 18.71 3.23 -20.23
C ASN A 344 18.46 2.11 -19.23
N THR A 345 19.39 1.18 -19.15
CA THR A 345 19.44 0.18 -18.09
C THR A 345 20.00 0.85 -16.82
N TRP A 346 19.24 0.87 -15.72
CA TRP A 346 19.48 1.62 -14.48
C TRP A 346 20.12 0.81 -13.38
N LYS A 347 21.19 1.32 -12.74
CA LYS A 347 21.85 0.61 -11.63
C LYS A 347 20.96 0.62 -10.39
N ILE A 348 20.15 -0.42 -10.21
CA ILE A 348 19.48 -0.63 -8.94
C ILE A 348 20.42 -1.51 -8.08
N GLY A 349 20.63 -1.13 -6.82
CA GLY A 349 21.60 -1.78 -5.94
C GLY A 349 23.06 -1.75 -6.46
N SER A 350 23.90 -2.65 -5.93
CA SER A 350 25.36 -2.57 -6.12
C SER A 350 25.90 -2.90 -7.53
N SER A 351 25.09 -3.24 -8.54
CA SER A 351 25.65 -3.47 -9.91
C SER A 351 24.69 -3.59 -11.12
N ALA A 352 23.41 -3.93 -10.98
CA ALA A 352 22.60 -4.38 -12.12
C ALA A 352 21.78 -3.28 -12.78
N LYS A 353 21.78 -3.26 -14.11
CA LYS A 353 21.15 -2.23 -14.93
C LYS A 353 19.76 -2.66 -15.47
N LEU A 354 18.65 -2.06 -15.00
CA LEU A 354 17.24 -2.37 -15.40
C LEU A 354 16.54 -1.20 -16.05
N THR A 355 15.80 -1.33 -17.14
CA THR A 355 14.97 -0.29 -17.80
C THR A 355 13.78 0.18 -16.94
N ILE A 356 13.10 1.29 -17.27
CA ILE A 356 11.87 1.71 -16.56
C ILE A 356 10.79 0.62 -16.56
N PRO A 357 10.45 0.00 -17.71
CA PRO A 357 9.46 -1.07 -17.72
C PRO A 357 9.86 -2.21 -16.78
N GLU A 358 11.11 -2.67 -16.83
CA GLU A 358 11.64 -3.71 -15.94
C GLU A 358 11.57 -3.33 -14.46
N LYS A 359 11.92 -2.09 -14.15
CA LYS A 359 11.80 -1.55 -12.80
C LYS A 359 10.36 -1.47 -12.34
N GLN A 360 9.45 -1.03 -13.21
CA GLN A 360 8.02 -0.97 -12.93
C GLN A 360 7.47 -2.37 -12.68
N GLY A 361 7.87 -3.38 -13.47
CA GLY A 361 7.52 -4.79 -13.24
C GLY A 361 8.02 -5.28 -11.88
N LEU A 362 9.26 -4.97 -11.52
CA LEU A 362 9.84 -5.30 -10.21
C LEU A 362 9.11 -4.61 -9.06
N THR A 363 8.89 -3.29 -9.14
CA THR A 363 8.21 -2.50 -8.11
C THR A 363 6.74 -2.91 -7.95
N ASN A 364 6.04 -3.17 -9.05
CA ASN A 364 4.68 -3.68 -9.02
C ASN A 364 4.65 -5.04 -8.32
N TYR A 365 5.60 -5.94 -8.61
CA TYR A 365 5.67 -7.24 -7.93
C TYR A 365 5.98 -7.11 -6.44
N LEU A 366 6.83 -6.18 -6.03
CA LEU A 366 7.08 -5.88 -4.61
C LEU A 366 5.88 -5.22 -3.89
N SER A 367 4.79 -4.95 -4.60
CA SER A 367 3.53 -4.41 -4.06
C SER A 367 2.44 -5.50 -3.99
N SER A 368 1.17 -5.09 -3.87
CA SER A 368 0.05 -6.02 -3.79
C SER A 368 -0.19 -6.86 -5.06
N TRP A 369 0.39 -6.46 -6.21
CA TRP A 369 0.22 -7.21 -7.47
C TRP A 369 0.79 -8.63 -7.38
N ALA A 370 1.82 -8.90 -6.56
CA ALA A 370 2.36 -10.25 -6.37
C ALA A 370 1.30 -11.26 -5.88
N TYR A 371 0.36 -10.85 -5.04
CA TYR A 371 -0.68 -11.75 -4.53
C TYR A 371 -1.64 -12.17 -5.63
N ASP A 372 -2.12 -11.20 -6.42
CA ASP A 372 -3.06 -11.42 -7.51
C ASP A 372 -2.42 -12.21 -8.65
N ILE A 373 -1.23 -11.80 -9.10
CA ILE A 373 -0.57 -12.43 -10.24
C ILE A 373 -0.14 -13.86 -9.92
N ASN A 374 0.39 -14.14 -8.73
CA ASN A 374 0.80 -15.50 -8.37
C ASN A 374 -0.40 -16.43 -8.16
N ASP A 375 -1.56 -15.92 -7.74
CA ASP A 375 -2.79 -16.71 -7.69
C ASP A 375 -3.30 -17.05 -9.09
N LYS A 376 -3.36 -16.05 -9.99
CA LYS A 376 -3.73 -16.23 -11.40
C LYS A 376 -2.82 -17.24 -12.11
N LEU A 377 -1.51 -17.14 -11.92
CA LEU A 377 -0.54 -18.05 -12.50
C LEU A 377 -0.68 -19.49 -11.98
N ARG A 378 -0.87 -19.68 -10.67
CA ARG A 378 -1.07 -21.02 -10.07
C ARG A 378 -2.37 -21.68 -10.53
N LYS A 379 -3.45 -20.90 -10.68
CA LYS A 379 -4.78 -21.39 -11.08
C LYS A 379 -5.00 -21.42 -12.59
N GLY A 380 -4.05 -20.93 -13.38
CA GLY A 380 -4.20 -20.83 -14.83
C GLY A 380 -5.34 -19.90 -15.27
N LEU A 381 -5.59 -18.82 -14.53
CA LEU A 381 -6.64 -17.84 -14.83
C LEU A 381 -6.21 -16.91 -15.98
N GLU A 382 -7.21 -16.27 -16.60
CA GLU A 382 -6.98 -15.30 -17.67
C GLU A 382 -6.18 -14.08 -17.17
N LEU A 383 -5.17 -13.69 -17.94
CA LEU A 383 -4.30 -12.56 -17.64
C LEU A 383 -4.77 -11.32 -18.42
N SER A 384 -4.88 -10.19 -17.73
CA SER A 384 -5.12 -8.89 -18.37
C SER A 384 -3.91 -8.43 -19.19
N ASP A 385 -4.09 -7.43 -20.06
CA ASP A 385 -2.95 -6.88 -20.81
C ASP A 385 -1.93 -6.21 -19.89
N TYR A 386 -2.40 -5.57 -18.81
CA TYR A 386 -1.55 -5.09 -17.72
C TYR A 386 -0.74 -6.23 -17.06
N ASP A 387 -1.37 -7.37 -16.78
CA ASP A 387 -0.67 -8.53 -16.20
C ASP A 387 0.40 -9.07 -17.14
N LYS A 388 0.09 -9.18 -18.44
CA LYS A 388 1.03 -9.65 -19.46
C LYS A 388 2.23 -8.72 -19.59
N GLU A 389 2.00 -7.42 -19.67
CA GLU A 389 3.07 -6.42 -19.78
C GLU A 389 3.98 -6.46 -18.55
N ASN A 390 3.41 -6.47 -17.35
CA ASN A 390 4.19 -6.52 -16.12
C ASN A 390 4.94 -7.84 -15.92
N ILE A 391 4.38 -8.98 -16.37
CA ILE A 391 5.10 -10.26 -16.39
C ILE A 391 6.32 -10.18 -17.30
N ILE A 392 6.17 -9.66 -18.53
CA ILE A 392 7.29 -9.51 -19.48
C ILE A 392 8.39 -8.65 -18.87
N ASN A 393 7.99 -7.53 -18.26
CA ASN A 393 8.90 -6.59 -17.62
C ASN A 393 9.63 -7.22 -16.42
N LEU A 394 8.91 -7.94 -15.56
CA LEU A 394 9.48 -8.60 -14.38
C LEU A 394 10.42 -9.75 -14.77
N ASP A 395 10.00 -10.62 -15.70
CA ASP A 395 10.83 -11.73 -16.20
C ASP A 395 12.15 -11.19 -16.77
N SER A 396 12.09 -10.10 -17.55
CA SER A 396 13.28 -9.44 -18.10
C SER A 396 14.15 -8.81 -17.00
N ALA A 397 13.54 -8.21 -15.97
CA ALA A 397 14.25 -7.64 -14.85
C ALA A 397 15.03 -8.70 -14.06
N LEU A 398 14.39 -9.82 -13.73
CA LEU A 398 15.02 -10.93 -13.00
C LEU A 398 16.20 -11.53 -13.78
N GLY A 399 16.16 -11.52 -15.11
CA GLY A 399 17.26 -11.96 -15.96
C GLY A 399 18.53 -11.09 -15.87
N LYS A 400 18.41 -9.84 -15.42
CA LYS A 400 19.51 -8.85 -15.37
C LYS A 400 20.05 -8.60 -13.96
N LEU A 401 19.30 -8.98 -12.94
CA LEU A 401 19.63 -8.73 -11.53
C LEU A 401 20.63 -9.76 -10.98
N PRO A 402 21.40 -9.40 -9.93
CA PRO A 402 22.40 -10.30 -9.37
C PRO A 402 21.72 -11.51 -8.73
N LYS A 403 22.25 -12.68 -9.04
CA LYS A 403 21.78 -13.94 -8.45
C LYS A 403 22.29 -14.06 -7.02
N TYR A 404 21.55 -14.80 -6.22
CA TYR A 404 21.97 -15.21 -4.90
C TYR A 404 23.09 -16.25 -5.00
N HIS A 405 24.28 -15.92 -4.49
CA HIS A 405 25.49 -16.74 -4.63
C HIS A 405 25.99 -17.37 -3.31
N SER A 406 25.17 -17.40 -2.26
CA SER A 406 25.57 -18.00 -0.98
C SER A 406 25.19 -19.48 -0.90
N ASP A 407 26.04 -20.29 -0.25
CA ASP A 407 25.76 -21.69 0.08
C ASP A 407 24.70 -21.85 1.20
N LYS A 408 24.19 -20.74 1.74
CA LYS A 408 23.16 -20.77 2.76
C LYS A 408 21.80 -21.11 2.13
N PRO A 409 21.01 -21.98 2.77
CA PRO A 409 19.70 -22.33 2.23
C PRO A 409 18.74 -21.13 2.30
N LEU A 410 17.89 -21.02 1.29
CA LEU A 410 16.78 -20.07 1.27
C LEU A 410 15.54 -20.72 1.85
N GLN A 411 14.65 -19.87 2.37
CA GLN A 411 13.52 -20.32 3.14
C GLN A 411 12.24 -19.67 2.63
N ARG A 412 11.16 -20.45 2.57
CA ARG A 412 9.84 -19.95 2.27
C ARG A 412 8.84 -20.55 3.23
N SER A 413 8.17 -19.68 3.94
CA SER A 413 7.09 -20.04 4.84
C SER A 413 5.78 -20.00 4.02
N LEU A 414 5.01 -21.08 4.10
CA LEU A 414 3.75 -21.26 3.41
C LEU A 414 2.68 -21.64 4.44
N ARG A 415 1.53 -21.00 4.30
CA ARG A 415 0.37 -21.28 5.13
C ARG A 415 -0.77 -21.85 4.31
N PHE A 416 -1.09 -23.10 4.57
CA PHE A 416 -2.30 -23.74 4.08
C PHE A 416 -3.35 -23.68 5.17
N TRP A 417 -4.49 -23.08 4.86
CA TRP A 417 -5.60 -23.03 5.79
C TRP A 417 -6.42 -24.33 5.66
N ASN A 418 -6.67 -24.80 4.44
CA ASN A 418 -7.45 -26.00 4.17
C ASN A 418 -6.58 -27.28 4.19
N GLU A 419 -6.96 -28.28 5.01
CA GLU A 419 -6.30 -29.60 5.05
C GLU A 419 -6.33 -30.34 3.70
N GLU A 420 -7.39 -30.17 2.90
CA GLU A 420 -7.49 -30.77 1.56
C GLU A 420 -6.46 -30.15 0.60
N GLU A 421 -6.33 -28.82 0.60
CA GLU A 421 -5.32 -28.12 -0.20
C GLU A 421 -3.90 -28.45 0.26
N LEU A 422 -3.67 -28.56 1.57
CA LEU A 422 -2.39 -29.02 2.12
C LEU A 422 -2.10 -30.45 1.69
N THR A 423 -3.09 -31.34 1.76
CA THR A 423 -2.94 -32.74 1.38
C THR A 423 -2.64 -32.87 -0.11
N ASP A 424 -3.33 -32.12 -0.96
CA ASP A 424 -3.10 -32.10 -2.40
C ASP A 424 -1.72 -31.53 -2.73
N PHE A 425 -1.35 -30.43 -2.09
CA PHE A 425 -0.02 -29.83 -2.20
C PHE A 425 1.11 -30.82 -1.86
N LEU A 426 0.95 -31.58 -0.77
CA LEU A 426 1.92 -32.59 -0.33
C LEU A 426 1.88 -33.85 -1.20
N ARG A 427 0.72 -34.21 -1.76
CA ARG A 427 0.57 -35.38 -2.64
C ARG A 427 1.42 -35.27 -3.89
N GLU A 428 1.55 -34.05 -4.42
CA GLU A 428 2.39 -33.72 -5.58
C GLU A 428 3.88 -33.57 -5.23
N ARG A 429 4.20 -33.34 -3.95
CA ARG A 429 5.55 -33.02 -3.45
C ARG A 429 6.15 -34.14 -2.61
N LYS A 430 6.13 -35.37 -3.14
CA LYS A 430 6.78 -36.53 -2.52
C LYS A 430 8.30 -36.54 -2.77
N PRO A 431 9.12 -37.08 -1.85
CA PRO A 431 10.55 -37.21 -2.07
C PRO A 431 10.87 -37.87 -3.42
N GLY A 432 11.72 -37.23 -4.22
CA GLY A 432 12.08 -37.63 -5.58
C GLY A 432 11.24 -37.02 -6.69
N THR A 433 10.09 -36.37 -6.40
CA THR A 433 9.30 -35.68 -7.43
C THR A 433 9.94 -34.36 -7.84
N ILE A 434 9.65 -33.95 -9.07
CA ILE A 434 10.04 -32.65 -9.62
C ILE A 434 8.76 -31.85 -9.76
N VAL A 435 8.76 -30.64 -9.22
CA VAL A 435 7.63 -29.70 -9.31
C VAL A 435 8.09 -28.43 -9.98
N ALA A 436 7.38 -28.02 -11.04
CA ALA A 436 7.54 -26.72 -11.65
C ALA A 436 6.51 -25.77 -11.03
N GLU A 437 6.96 -24.67 -10.45
CA GLU A 437 6.05 -23.70 -9.84
C GLU A 437 5.57 -22.71 -10.90
N PRO A 438 4.28 -22.67 -11.28
CA PRO A 438 3.80 -21.80 -12.35
C PRO A 438 3.94 -20.30 -12.05
N SER A 439 4.02 -19.93 -10.77
CA SER A 439 4.16 -18.56 -10.29
C SER A 439 5.58 -18.23 -9.86
N TYR A 440 5.84 -16.95 -9.57
CA TYR A 440 7.09 -16.52 -8.95
C TYR A 440 7.16 -17.00 -7.49
N ILE A 441 8.38 -17.13 -6.95
CA ILE A 441 8.60 -17.60 -5.57
C ILE A 441 9.45 -16.63 -4.78
N SER A 442 8.81 -15.91 -3.85
CA SER A 442 9.48 -15.08 -2.86
C SER A 442 10.06 -15.92 -1.72
N THR A 443 11.33 -15.71 -1.38
CA THR A 443 12.04 -16.45 -0.32
C THR A 443 12.90 -15.52 0.52
N SER A 444 13.25 -15.94 1.73
CA SER A 444 14.06 -15.21 2.69
C SER A 444 15.38 -15.93 2.99
N LYS A 445 16.41 -15.17 3.38
CA LYS A 445 17.72 -15.71 3.82
C LYS A 445 17.71 -16.32 5.23
N GLY A 446 16.56 -16.33 5.90
CA GLY A 446 16.33 -16.83 7.26
C GLY A 446 14.87 -17.23 7.45
N ILE A 447 14.50 -17.81 8.60
CA ILE A 447 13.10 -18.17 8.87
C ILE A 447 12.28 -16.89 9.05
N TYR A 448 11.25 -16.71 8.22
CA TYR A 448 10.39 -15.53 8.21
C TYR A 448 9.27 -15.62 9.26
N ASP A 449 8.56 -16.75 9.28
CA ASP A 449 7.56 -17.07 10.29
C ASP A 449 7.73 -18.53 10.77
N GLU A 450 8.04 -18.70 12.04
CA GLU A 450 8.12 -20.03 12.67
C GLU A 450 6.73 -20.68 12.85
N ASN A 451 5.64 -19.94 12.59
CA ASN A 451 4.25 -20.37 12.81
C ASN A 451 3.52 -20.84 11.54
N ASP A 452 4.18 -20.86 10.38
CA ASP A 452 3.59 -21.40 9.16
C ASP A 452 3.58 -22.93 9.20
N ASN A 453 2.53 -23.55 8.67
CA ASN A 453 2.37 -25.00 8.75
C ASN A 453 3.23 -25.76 7.71
N VAL A 454 3.72 -25.07 6.67
CA VAL A 454 4.69 -25.63 5.73
C VAL A 454 5.89 -24.71 5.58
N GLN A 455 7.09 -25.25 5.81
CA GLN A 455 8.35 -24.58 5.55
C GLN A 455 9.06 -25.25 4.37
N ILE A 456 9.38 -24.49 3.32
CA ILE A 456 10.25 -24.95 2.24
C ILE A 456 11.65 -24.44 2.49
N ILE A 457 12.62 -25.36 2.51
CA ILE A 457 14.04 -25.08 2.61
C ILE A 457 14.68 -25.43 1.27
N ILE A 458 15.09 -24.40 0.53
CA ILE A 458 15.79 -24.54 -0.74
C ILE A 458 17.29 -24.64 -0.43
N ARG A 459 17.84 -25.85 -0.59
CA ARG A 459 19.24 -26.17 -0.23
C ARG A 459 20.26 -25.45 -1.09
N SER A 460 19.97 -25.29 -2.38
CA SER A 460 20.81 -24.61 -3.34
C SER A 460 19.96 -23.79 -4.29
N SER A 461 20.37 -22.54 -4.51
CA SER A 461 19.79 -21.63 -5.49
C SER A 461 20.76 -21.45 -6.65
N LYS A 462 20.24 -21.54 -7.88
CA LYS A 462 20.94 -21.33 -9.16
C LYS A 462 20.38 -20.13 -9.92
N SER A 463 19.06 -19.87 -9.83
CA SER A 463 18.41 -18.76 -10.54
C SER A 463 17.82 -17.70 -9.63
N GLY A 464 17.71 -17.94 -8.32
CA GLY A 464 17.13 -16.98 -7.38
C GLY A 464 17.87 -15.64 -7.42
N VAL A 465 17.12 -14.55 -7.57
CA VAL A 465 17.60 -13.18 -7.70
C VAL A 465 17.58 -12.49 -6.34
N ASP A 466 18.71 -11.91 -5.92
CA ASP A 466 18.83 -11.24 -4.63
C ASP A 466 18.36 -9.78 -4.70
N LEU A 467 17.26 -9.47 -3.99
CA LEU A 467 16.62 -8.15 -3.99
C LEU A 467 16.99 -7.28 -2.78
N SER A 468 17.97 -7.72 -1.96
CA SER A 468 18.30 -7.05 -0.69
C SER A 468 18.76 -5.59 -0.83
N ASP A 469 19.38 -5.23 -1.96
CA ASP A 469 19.89 -3.87 -2.20
C ASP A 469 18.85 -2.94 -2.87
N TYR A 470 17.61 -3.41 -3.09
CA TYR A 470 16.63 -2.77 -3.98
C TYR A 470 15.45 -2.12 -3.23
N GLY A 471 15.56 -1.98 -1.90
CA GLY A 471 15.05 -0.81 -1.16
C GLY A 471 13.55 -0.70 -0.82
N LEU A 472 12.74 -1.77 -0.91
CA LEU A 472 11.29 -1.68 -0.62
C LEU A 472 10.76 -2.65 0.44
N ALA A 473 11.61 -3.51 1.01
CA ALA A 473 11.26 -4.37 2.14
C ALA A 473 12.37 -4.34 3.20
N GLU A 474 12.02 -4.39 4.48
CA GLU A 474 12.99 -4.66 5.57
C GLU A 474 13.63 -6.06 5.43
N GLU A 475 13.06 -6.89 4.55
CA GLU A 475 13.39 -8.28 4.26
C GLU A 475 14.46 -8.40 3.17
N LYS A 476 15.50 -9.20 3.44
CA LYS A 476 16.55 -9.57 2.48
C LYS A 476 16.02 -10.64 1.51
N GLU A 477 15.03 -10.30 0.70
CA GLU A 477 14.29 -11.21 -0.17
C GLU A 477 15.15 -11.75 -1.34
N VAL A 478 14.94 -13.03 -1.68
CA VAL A 478 15.44 -13.68 -2.90
C VAL A 478 14.25 -14.23 -3.69
N LEU A 479 14.12 -13.81 -4.95
CA LEU A 479 12.97 -14.09 -5.80
C LEU A 479 13.35 -15.07 -6.94
N PHE A 480 12.56 -16.13 -7.11
CA PHE A 480 12.68 -17.04 -8.25
C PHE A 480 11.66 -16.68 -9.34
N GLY A 481 12.09 -16.85 -10.59
CA GLY A 481 11.23 -16.72 -11.76
C GLY A 481 10.08 -17.74 -11.78
N ARG A 482 9.08 -17.47 -12.60
CA ARG A 482 8.00 -18.42 -12.85
C ARG A 482 8.49 -19.66 -13.61
N ASN A 483 7.86 -20.79 -13.36
CA ASN A 483 8.20 -22.12 -13.85
C ASN A 483 9.54 -22.68 -13.36
N THR A 484 10.14 -22.10 -12.30
CA THR A 484 11.33 -22.69 -11.67
C THR A 484 10.99 -24.09 -11.15
N LYS A 485 11.90 -25.03 -11.39
CA LYS A 485 11.73 -26.43 -11.02
C LYS A 485 12.49 -26.74 -9.75
N PHE A 486 11.81 -27.44 -8.85
CA PHE A 486 12.38 -27.94 -7.62
C PHE A 486 12.21 -29.44 -7.52
N LYS A 487 13.30 -30.14 -7.19
CA LYS A 487 13.23 -31.55 -6.83
C LYS A 487 13.06 -31.66 -5.33
N ILE A 488 12.06 -32.42 -4.90
CA ILE A 488 11.82 -32.68 -3.48
C ILE A 488 12.84 -33.68 -2.98
N LEU A 489 13.66 -33.29 -2.01
CA LEU A 489 14.69 -34.16 -1.44
C LEU A 489 14.11 -35.01 -0.31
N LYS A 490 13.42 -34.36 0.63
CA LYS A 490 12.77 -35.01 1.77
C LYS A 490 11.71 -34.10 2.38
N GLY A 491 10.73 -34.72 3.02
CA GLY A 491 9.74 -34.06 3.86
C GLY A 491 9.77 -34.66 5.26
N TYR A 492 9.70 -33.83 6.30
CA TYR A 492 9.64 -34.27 7.70
C TYR A 492 8.89 -33.25 8.55
N THR A 493 8.43 -33.65 9.73
CA THR A 493 7.74 -32.75 10.65
C THR A 493 8.68 -32.29 11.77
N LYS A 494 8.52 -31.03 12.20
CA LYS A 494 9.19 -30.46 13.38
C LYS A 494 8.12 -29.81 14.25
N GLY A 495 7.65 -30.54 15.26
CA GLY A 495 6.40 -30.17 15.94
C GLY A 495 5.22 -30.37 14.99
N GLU A 496 4.36 -29.36 14.87
CA GLU A 496 3.21 -29.35 13.95
C GLU A 496 3.56 -28.81 12.55
N GLN A 497 4.77 -28.26 12.37
CA GLN A 497 5.23 -27.72 11.09
C GLN A 497 5.78 -28.84 10.18
N ILE A 498 5.34 -28.85 8.92
CA ILE A 498 5.86 -29.71 7.86
C ILE A 498 7.00 -28.99 7.18
N ILE A 499 8.16 -29.62 7.08
CA ILE A 499 9.35 -29.08 6.43
C ILE A 499 9.63 -29.89 5.17
N LEU A 500 9.68 -29.21 4.02
CA LEU A 500 10.11 -29.76 2.74
C LEU A 500 11.49 -29.21 2.40
N GLU A 501 12.45 -30.09 2.23
CA GLU A 501 13.75 -29.72 1.66
C GLU A 501 13.76 -29.98 0.17
N VAL A 502 14.18 -28.98 -0.59
CA VAL A 502 14.18 -29.01 -2.05
C VAL A 502 15.52 -28.52 -2.61
N GLU A 503 15.86 -28.95 -3.82
CA GLU A 503 16.94 -28.35 -4.61
C GLU A 503 16.38 -27.78 -5.90
N GLU A 504 16.89 -26.64 -6.34
CA GLU A 504 16.60 -26.11 -7.65
C GLU A 504 17.28 -26.95 -8.74
N ILE A 505 16.54 -27.31 -9.78
CA ILE A 505 17.03 -28.03 -10.95
C ILE A 505 16.79 -27.21 -12.23
N ASP A 506 17.51 -27.55 -13.29
CA ASP A 506 17.49 -26.82 -14.57
C ASP A 506 16.22 -27.09 -15.42
#